data_AF-A0A2A2G7W6-F1
#
_entry.id   AF-A0A2A2G7W6-F1
#
_cell.length_a   1.000
_cell.length_b   1.000
_cell.length_c   1.000
_cell.angle_alpha   90.00
_cell.angle_beta   90.00
_cell.angle_gamma   90.00
#
_symmetry.space_group_name_H-M   'P 1'
#
loop_
_entity.id
_entity.type
_entity.pdbx_description
1 polymer ?
#
loop_
_entity_poly.entity_id
_entity_poly.type
_entity_poly.pdbx_seq_one_letter_code
_entity_poly.pdbx_strand_id
1 'polypeptide(L)'
;MDKEDIKKKITSTFQKYTKANNTKAADVITNSLTSGKLYEAFILSRVAEQLVKKEGLKLKLVNSKYLKLKTSAGKIDRTKPRFNVYKSGNCIAEIWTDIEFTTLSYAKDSSFTSPDPGQYHELDIVVLDPNLSGRPGYDQIWLGVECKNTSYEKGLLKEILGIRRELSLLRSTPQQTKFSKWPRKNVPADPSSCLLVYSTDANVQNYSSPGDLFGIDFYFEPLNP
;
A
#
# COMPACT_ATOMS: atom_id res chain seq x y z
N MET A 1 -8.24 23.43 -1.54
CA MET A 1 -7.50 23.14 -2.79
C MET A 1 -8.48 22.47 -3.75
N ASP A 2 -8.44 22.81 -5.04
CA ASP A 2 -9.29 22.17 -6.06
C ASP A 2 -8.70 20.82 -6.50
N LYS A 3 -9.51 19.93 -7.08
CA LYS A 3 -9.13 18.62 -7.62
C LYS A 3 -7.90 18.71 -8.52
N GLU A 4 -7.80 19.78 -9.31
CA GLU A 4 -6.66 20.03 -10.20
C GLU A 4 -5.35 20.29 -9.45
N ASP A 5 -5.39 20.94 -8.29
CA ASP A 5 -4.20 21.18 -7.48
C ASP A 5 -3.68 19.89 -6.84
N ILE A 6 -4.59 19.01 -6.41
CA ILE A 6 -4.25 17.68 -5.89
C ILE A 6 -3.55 16.88 -6.99
N LYS A 7 -4.12 16.86 -8.21
CA LYS A 7 -3.50 16.20 -9.36
C LYS A 7 -2.10 16.75 -9.63
N LYS A 8 -1.91 18.07 -9.64
CA LYS A 8 -0.59 18.71 -9.82
C LYS A 8 0.41 18.31 -8.73
N LYS A 9 -0.02 18.21 -7.48
CA LYS A 9 0.83 17.80 -6.35
C LYS A 9 1.27 16.33 -6.48
N ILE A 10 0.34 15.43 -6.80
CA ILE A 10 0.65 14.01 -7.04
C ILE A 10 1.61 13.87 -8.20
N THR A 11 1.29 14.55 -9.29
CA THR A 11 2.08 14.63 -10.53
C THR A 11 3.52 15.04 -10.24
N SER A 12 3.72 16.17 -9.57
CA SER A 12 5.06 16.70 -9.28
C SER A 12 5.84 15.78 -8.33
N THR A 13 5.15 15.14 -7.37
CA THR A 13 5.74 14.15 -6.47
C THR A 13 6.24 12.93 -7.25
N PHE A 14 5.44 12.37 -8.16
CA PHE A 14 5.88 11.25 -8.98
C PHE A 14 7.00 11.62 -9.95
N GLN A 15 6.95 12.79 -10.60
CA GLN A 15 8.06 13.27 -11.43
C GLN A 15 9.37 13.31 -10.64
N LYS A 16 9.31 13.89 -9.43
CA LYS A 16 10.48 14.06 -8.58
C LYS A 16 11.07 12.73 -8.11
N TYR A 17 10.23 11.78 -7.72
CA TYR A 17 10.68 10.59 -6.99
C TYR A 17 10.73 9.29 -7.82
N THR A 18 10.07 9.25 -9.00
CA THR A 18 9.94 7.99 -9.77
C THR A 18 10.65 8.02 -11.13
N LYS A 19 11.32 9.14 -11.47
CA LYS A 19 11.92 9.39 -12.81
C LYS A 19 10.95 9.10 -13.96
N ALA A 20 9.64 9.27 -13.75
CA ALA A 20 8.67 9.24 -14.84
C ALA A 20 8.99 10.38 -15.83
N ASN A 21 9.02 10.08 -17.14
CA ASN A 21 9.51 10.99 -18.17
C ASN A 21 8.79 12.36 -18.12
N ASN A 22 9.58 13.43 -18.28
CA ASN A 22 9.23 14.83 -18.00
C ASN A 22 8.08 15.44 -18.82
N THR A 23 7.53 14.77 -19.84
CA THR A 23 6.75 15.49 -20.85
C THR A 23 5.25 15.65 -20.57
N LYS A 24 4.60 14.85 -19.72
CA LYS A 24 3.16 15.00 -19.42
C LYS A 24 2.73 14.38 -18.10
N ALA A 25 3.38 14.76 -17.00
CA ALA A 25 3.02 14.14 -15.75
C ALA A 25 1.62 14.55 -15.25
N ALA A 26 1.04 15.64 -15.78
CA ALA A 26 -0.37 16.00 -15.55
C ALA A 26 -1.35 14.94 -16.10
N ASP A 27 -0.92 14.10 -17.04
CA ASP A 27 -1.70 12.97 -17.58
C ASP A 27 -1.45 11.65 -16.83
N VAL A 28 -0.67 11.67 -15.73
CA VAL A 28 -0.43 10.49 -14.87
C VAL A 28 -1.73 10.03 -14.20
N ILE A 29 -2.76 10.88 -14.17
CA ILE A 29 -4.00 10.71 -13.44
C ILE A 29 -5.15 11.01 -14.40
N THR A 30 -5.89 9.99 -14.85
CA THR A 30 -7.00 10.18 -15.80
C THR A 30 -8.10 11.07 -15.23
N ASN A 31 -8.71 11.93 -16.05
CA ASN A 31 -9.71 12.92 -15.59
C ASN A 31 -10.98 12.31 -14.96
N SER A 32 -11.25 11.01 -15.15
CA SER A 32 -12.44 10.30 -14.69
C SER A 32 -12.33 9.66 -13.29
N LEU A 33 -11.33 10.00 -12.48
CA LEU A 33 -11.18 9.37 -11.16
C LEU A 33 -12.24 9.83 -10.16
N THR A 34 -12.81 8.84 -9.47
CA THR A 34 -13.64 9.03 -8.28
C THR A 34 -12.80 9.68 -7.16
N SER A 35 -13.46 10.27 -6.16
CA SER A 35 -12.79 10.88 -5.01
C SER A 35 -11.91 9.88 -4.25
N GLY A 36 -12.38 8.64 -4.08
CA GLY A 36 -11.61 7.55 -3.46
C GLY A 36 -10.32 7.22 -4.21
N LYS A 37 -10.38 7.02 -5.53
CA LYS A 37 -9.19 6.72 -6.33
C LYS A 37 -8.21 7.89 -6.39
N LEU A 38 -8.72 9.13 -6.36
CA LEU A 38 -7.84 10.30 -6.23
C LEU A 38 -7.10 10.29 -4.89
N TYR A 39 -7.77 9.87 -3.82
CA TYR A 39 -7.16 9.74 -2.50
C TYR A 39 -6.08 8.64 -2.47
N GLU A 40 -6.35 7.48 -3.05
CA GLU A 40 -5.34 6.41 -3.20
C GLU A 40 -4.11 6.88 -3.98
N ALA A 41 -4.29 7.59 -5.11
CA ALA A 41 -3.18 8.17 -5.87
C ALA A 41 -2.36 9.16 -5.01
N PHE A 42 -3.04 9.94 -4.18
CA PHE A 42 -2.41 10.86 -3.26
C PHE A 42 -1.58 10.13 -2.21
N ILE A 43 -2.13 9.11 -1.55
CA ILE A 43 -1.41 8.31 -0.57
C ILE A 43 -0.24 7.55 -1.21
N LEU A 44 -0.41 7.00 -2.40
CA LEU A 44 0.69 6.37 -3.15
C LEU A 44 1.84 7.34 -3.42
N SER A 45 1.53 8.61 -3.71
CA SER A 45 2.57 9.65 -3.86
C SER A 45 3.32 9.90 -2.54
N ARG A 46 2.63 9.84 -1.39
CA ARG A 46 3.24 9.95 -0.06
C ARG A 46 4.12 8.75 0.26
N VAL A 47 3.63 7.53 0.02
CA VAL A 47 4.40 6.29 0.19
C VAL A 47 5.67 6.35 -0.65
N ALA A 48 5.56 6.73 -1.92
CA ALA A 48 6.72 6.91 -2.81
C ALA A 48 7.73 7.92 -2.25
N GLU A 49 7.24 9.08 -1.79
CA GLU A 49 8.08 10.10 -1.17
C GLU A 49 8.81 9.57 0.08
N GLN A 50 8.13 8.85 0.98
CA GLN A 50 8.73 8.31 2.20
C GLN A 50 9.78 7.24 1.89
N LEU A 51 9.50 6.32 0.96
CA LEU A 51 10.47 5.31 0.53
C LEU A 51 11.75 5.95 -0.04
N VAL A 52 11.64 7.04 -0.80
CA VAL A 52 12.82 7.74 -1.30
C VAL A 52 13.54 8.51 -0.19
N LYS A 53 12.82 9.33 0.58
CA LYS A 53 13.43 10.25 1.56
C LYS A 53 13.95 9.55 2.81
N LYS A 54 13.23 8.55 3.32
CA LYS A 54 13.53 7.90 4.59
C LYS A 54 14.36 6.63 4.40
N GLU A 55 14.06 5.84 3.38
CA GLU A 55 14.79 4.59 3.08
C GLU A 55 15.91 4.75 2.05
N GLY A 56 16.01 5.90 1.38
CA GLY A 56 17.03 6.13 0.34
C GLY A 56 16.83 5.27 -0.91
N LEU A 57 15.60 4.81 -1.15
CA LEU A 57 15.27 3.92 -2.26
C LEU A 57 15.10 4.71 -3.56
N LYS A 58 15.22 4.03 -4.69
CA LYS A 58 14.93 4.58 -6.01
C LYS A 58 13.71 3.89 -6.59
N LEU A 59 12.76 4.66 -7.10
CA LEU A 59 11.54 4.14 -7.72
C LEU A 59 11.60 4.34 -9.23
N LYS A 60 11.07 3.37 -9.99
CA LYS A 60 10.93 3.46 -11.44
C LYS A 60 9.58 2.91 -11.85
N LEU A 61 8.77 3.72 -12.53
CA LEU A 61 7.53 3.24 -13.16
C LEU A 61 7.88 2.29 -14.32
N VAL A 62 7.21 1.14 -14.38
CA VAL A 62 7.39 0.12 -15.40
C VAL A 62 6.05 -0.16 -16.08
N ASN A 63 6.09 -0.58 -17.35
CA ASN A 63 4.94 -0.97 -18.18
C ASN A 63 3.90 0.12 -18.45
N SER A 64 4.24 1.39 -18.18
CA SER A 64 3.49 2.55 -18.65
C SER A 64 4.30 3.82 -18.48
N LYS A 65 3.89 4.88 -19.20
CA LYS A 65 4.33 6.26 -18.95
C LYS A 65 3.45 6.96 -17.91
N TYR A 66 2.25 6.42 -17.67
CA TYR A 66 1.21 6.97 -16.80
C TYR A 66 0.82 5.97 -15.72
N LEU A 67 0.50 6.46 -14.52
CA LEU A 67 0.00 5.61 -13.46
C LEU A 67 -1.48 5.34 -13.68
N LYS A 68 -1.82 4.15 -14.18
CA LYS A 68 -3.22 3.73 -14.28
C LYS A 68 -3.59 2.97 -13.03
N LEU A 69 -4.33 3.62 -12.12
CA LEU A 69 -4.95 2.94 -10.98
C LEU A 69 -5.96 1.92 -11.46
N LYS A 70 -6.04 0.78 -10.76
CA LYS A 70 -7.03 -0.24 -11.11
C LYS A 70 -8.41 0.25 -10.67
N THR A 71 -9.42 -0.18 -11.42
CA THR A 71 -10.83 0.10 -11.11
C THR A 71 -11.42 -0.96 -10.18
N SER A 72 -10.71 -2.06 -9.96
CA SER A 72 -11.13 -3.18 -9.12
C SER A 72 -9.90 -3.92 -8.58
N ALA A 73 -10.09 -4.54 -7.43
CA ALA A 73 -9.21 -5.54 -6.86
C ALA A 73 -8.77 -6.58 -7.88
N GLY A 74 -7.61 -7.19 -7.66
CA GLY A 74 -7.28 -8.44 -8.31
C GLY A 74 -5.85 -8.88 -8.12
N LYS A 75 -5.51 -9.97 -8.79
CA LYS A 75 -4.18 -10.55 -8.80
C LYS A 75 -3.14 -9.62 -9.44
N ILE A 76 -1.87 -9.87 -9.16
CA ILE A 76 -0.75 -9.27 -9.87
C ILE A 76 -0.78 -9.72 -11.33
N ASP A 77 -0.91 -8.75 -12.22
CA ASP A 77 -0.80 -8.89 -13.67
C ASP A 77 0.42 -8.08 -14.13
N ARG A 78 1.47 -8.78 -14.57
CA ARG A 78 2.73 -8.19 -15.01
C ARG A 78 2.58 -7.24 -16.19
N THR A 79 1.48 -7.30 -16.95
CA THR A 79 1.21 -6.38 -18.06
C THR A 79 0.80 -4.99 -17.58
N LYS A 80 0.36 -4.85 -16.32
CA LYS A 80 -0.12 -3.59 -15.75
C LYS A 80 1.03 -2.72 -15.20
N PRO A 81 0.80 -1.41 -15.04
CA PRO A 81 1.78 -0.49 -14.47
C PRO A 81 2.10 -0.83 -13.01
N ARG A 82 3.37 -0.66 -12.64
CA ARG A 82 3.86 -0.81 -11.25
C ARG A 82 5.12 0.01 -11.04
N PHE A 83 5.55 0.18 -9.79
CA PHE A 83 6.88 0.70 -9.50
C PHE A 83 7.84 -0.42 -9.14
N ASN A 84 8.99 -0.49 -9.81
CA ASN A 84 10.13 -1.25 -9.30
C ASN A 84 10.86 -0.41 -8.25
N VAL A 85 11.20 -1.03 -7.12
CA VAL A 85 11.89 -0.41 -5.98
C VAL A 85 13.34 -0.91 -5.95
N TYR A 86 14.29 0.02 -6.05
CA TYR A 86 15.71 -0.29 -6.13
C TYR A 86 16.49 0.19 -4.91
N LYS A 87 17.43 -0.65 -4.47
CA LYS A 87 18.46 -0.31 -3.49
C LYS A 87 19.81 -0.74 -4.04
N SER A 88 20.77 0.19 -4.09
CA SER A 88 22.11 -0.06 -4.65
C SER A 88 22.11 -0.72 -6.03
N GLY A 89 21.14 -0.36 -6.89
CA GLY A 89 21.01 -0.89 -8.26
C GLY A 89 20.20 -2.18 -8.40
N ASN A 90 19.93 -2.89 -7.30
CA ASN A 90 19.14 -4.12 -7.32
C ASN A 90 17.66 -3.82 -7.09
N CYS A 91 16.78 -4.44 -7.88
CA CYS A 91 15.33 -4.38 -7.63
C CYS A 91 15.02 -5.29 -6.43
N ILE A 92 14.66 -4.67 -5.31
CA ILE A 92 14.43 -5.39 -4.05
C ILE A 92 12.96 -5.61 -3.74
N ALA A 93 12.07 -4.82 -4.35
CA ALA A 93 10.63 -4.90 -4.14
C ALA A 93 9.88 -4.26 -5.32
N GLU A 94 8.56 -4.40 -5.32
CA GLU A 94 7.66 -3.72 -6.23
C GLU A 94 6.50 -3.07 -5.48
N ILE A 95 5.95 -1.98 -6.04
CA ILE A 95 4.75 -1.31 -5.55
C ILE A 95 3.62 -1.50 -6.54
N TRP A 96 2.49 -1.97 -6.02
CA TRP A 96 1.26 -2.21 -6.78
C TRP A 96 0.06 -1.56 -6.07
N THR A 97 -1.04 -1.39 -6.80
CA THR A 97 -2.33 -0.96 -6.22
C THR A 97 -3.39 -2.03 -6.40
N ASP A 98 -4.39 -2.05 -5.51
CA ASP A 98 -5.58 -2.90 -5.57
C ASP A 98 -5.23 -4.38 -5.76
N ILE A 99 -4.33 -4.89 -4.93
CA ILE A 99 -3.83 -6.28 -5.02
C ILE A 99 -4.51 -7.16 -3.98
N GLU A 100 -5.02 -8.29 -4.45
CA GLU A 100 -5.48 -9.38 -3.57
C GLU A 100 -4.30 -10.27 -3.17
N PHE A 101 -4.10 -10.50 -1.87
CA PHE A 101 -3.14 -11.45 -1.32
C PHE A 101 -3.84 -12.67 -0.71
N THR A 102 -3.22 -13.85 -0.74
CA THR A 102 -3.76 -15.04 -0.07
C THR A 102 -3.46 -14.99 1.42
N THR A 103 -4.46 -15.30 2.23
CA THR A 103 -4.42 -15.11 3.68
C THR A 103 -3.53 -16.12 4.41
N LEU A 104 -3.13 -15.78 5.64
CA LEU A 104 -2.47 -16.69 6.57
C LEU A 104 -3.31 -17.94 6.81
N SER A 105 -4.62 -17.80 7.03
CA SER A 105 -5.51 -18.95 7.25
C SER A 105 -5.49 -19.92 6.06
N TYR A 106 -5.55 -19.40 4.83
CA TYR A 106 -5.40 -20.21 3.61
C TYR A 106 -4.07 -20.97 3.58
N ALA A 107 -2.96 -20.28 3.88
CA ALA A 107 -1.64 -20.92 3.87
C ALA A 107 -1.44 -21.97 4.98
N LYS A 108 -2.26 -21.95 6.03
CA LYS A 108 -2.23 -22.94 7.12
C LYS A 108 -3.11 -24.15 6.86
N ASP A 109 -4.04 -24.07 5.91
CA ASP A 109 -4.96 -25.15 5.59
C ASP A 109 -4.58 -25.79 4.25
N SER A 110 -4.02 -27.01 4.33
CA SER A 110 -3.59 -27.77 3.16
C SER A 110 -4.73 -28.40 2.35
N SER A 111 -6.00 -28.21 2.76
CA SER A 111 -7.15 -28.83 2.10
C SER A 111 -7.65 -28.06 0.87
N PHE A 112 -7.21 -26.81 0.67
CA PHE A 112 -7.67 -25.98 -0.43
C PHE A 112 -6.84 -26.17 -1.70
N THR A 113 -7.53 -26.35 -2.83
CA THR A 113 -6.93 -26.44 -4.17
C THR A 113 -6.91 -25.08 -4.89
N SER A 114 -7.75 -24.15 -4.46
CA SER A 114 -7.79 -22.76 -4.91
C SER A 114 -8.35 -21.84 -3.81
N PRO A 115 -8.04 -20.54 -3.82
CA PRO A 115 -8.56 -19.61 -2.83
C PRO A 115 -10.02 -19.25 -3.09
N ASP A 116 -10.89 -19.55 -2.12
CA ASP A 116 -12.26 -19.05 -2.02
C ASP A 116 -12.31 -17.57 -1.61
N PRO A 117 -13.46 -16.88 -1.72
CA PRO A 117 -13.57 -15.46 -1.39
C PRO A 117 -13.11 -15.06 0.01
N GLY A 118 -13.20 -15.96 1.00
CA GLY A 118 -12.72 -15.70 2.37
C GLY A 118 -11.21 -15.91 2.56
N GLN A 119 -10.49 -16.33 1.51
CA GLN A 119 -9.09 -16.77 1.55
C GLN A 119 -8.15 -15.79 0.88
N TYR A 120 -8.68 -14.65 0.47
CA TYR A 120 -7.89 -13.52 0.05
C TYR A 120 -8.46 -12.22 0.60
N HIS A 121 -7.57 -11.25 0.82
CA HIS A 121 -7.91 -9.88 1.16
C HIS A 121 -7.27 -8.94 0.14
N GLU A 122 -7.88 -7.78 -0.02
CA GLU A 122 -7.34 -6.70 -0.84
C GLU A 122 -6.52 -5.73 0.03
N LEU A 123 -5.55 -5.09 -0.61
CA LEU A 123 -4.84 -3.93 -0.08
C LEU A 123 -4.76 -2.86 -1.19
N ASP A 124 -5.14 -1.62 -0.86
CA ASP A 124 -5.17 -0.51 -1.82
C ASP A 124 -3.78 -0.21 -2.42
N ILE A 125 -2.73 -0.25 -1.58
CA ILE A 125 -1.34 -0.14 -2.02
C ILE A 125 -0.52 -1.21 -1.30
N VAL A 126 0.34 -1.91 -2.05
CA VAL A 126 1.24 -2.92 -1.49
C VAL A 126 2.68 -2.68 -1.92
N VAL A 127 3.62 -2.92 -1.00
CA VAL A 127 5.03 -3.16 -1.30
C VAL A 127 5.32 -4.63 -1.03
N LEU A 128 5.88 -5.34 -2.00
CA LEU A 128 6.05 -6.79 -1.95
C LEU A 128 7.34 -7.25 -2.65
N ASP A 129 7.70 -8.52 -2.47
CA ASP A 129 8.84 -9.13 -3.14
C ASP A 129 8.78 -8.95 -4.67
N PRO A 130 9.93 -8.82 -5.35
CA PRO A 130 9.94 -8.54 -6.78
C PRO A 130 9.58 -9.79 -7.61
N ASN A 131 9.08 -9.57 -8.82
CA ASN A 131 8.82 -10.62 -9.82
C ASN A 131 7.72 -11.64 -9.45
N LEU A 132 6.80 -11.28 -8.56
CA LEU A 132 5.62 -12.08 -8.27
C LEU A 132 4.58 -11.97 -9.39
N SER A 133 3.73 -13.00 -9.50
CA SER A 133 2.53 -13.05 -10.34
C SER A 133 1.39 -13.73 -9.57
N GLY A 134 0.14 -13.51 -9.98
CA GLY A 134 -0.99 -14.08 -9.25
C GLY A 134 -1.28 -13.36 -7.93
N ARG A 135 -1.87 -14.07 -6.96
CA ARG A 135 -2.07 -13.51 -5.61
C ARG A 135 -0.81 -13.78 -4.80
N PRO A 136 -0.08 -12.76 -4.33
CA PRO A 136 1.05 -12.97 -3.44
C PRO A 136 0.58 -13.61 -2.13
N GLY A 137 1.47 -14.38 -1.51
CA GLY A 137 1.30 -14.84 -0.14
C GLY A 137 1.35 -13.69 0.86
N TYR A 138 0.65 -13.83 1.98
CA TYR A 138 0.71 -12.92 3.12
C TYR A 138 2.16 -12.65 3.60
N ASP A 139 3.06 -13.63 3.43
CA ASP A 139 4.48 -13.59 3.80
C ASP A 139 5.38 -12.88 2.77
N GLN A 140 4.85 -12.60 1.58
CA GLN A 140 5.55 -11.86 0.51
C GLN A 140 5.26 -10.36 0.56
N ILE A 141 4.36 -9.93 1.45
CA ILE A 141 4.00 -8.53 1.66
C ILE A 141 4.97 -7.87 2.64
N TRP A 142 5.59 -6.76 2.24
CA TRP A 142 6.43 -5.95 3.12
C TRP A 142 5.62 -4.88 3.82
N LEU A 143 4.71 -4.25 3.07
CA LEU A 143 3.86 -3.15 3.52
C LEU A 143 2.51 -3.23 2.81
N GLY A 144 1.43 -3.26 3.58
CA GLY A 144 0.07 -2.97 3.12
C GLY A 144 -0.38 -1.57 3.53
N VAL A 145 -1.15 -0.91 2.67
CA VAL A 145 -1.74 0.40 2.96
C VAL A 145 -3.21 0.39 2.58
N GLU A 146 -4.04 0.90 3.49
CA GLU A 146 -5.47 1.08 3.33
C GLU A 146 -5.81 2.57 3.30
N CYS A 147 -6.64 2.99 2.34
CA CYS A 147 -6.97 4.38 2.04
C CYS A 147 -8.48 4.60 2.24
N LYS A 148 -8.87 5.23 3.35
CA LYS A 148 -10.28 5.47 3.68
C LYS A 148 -10.65 6.94 3.47
N ASN A 149 -11.27 7.24 2.32
CA ASN A 149 -11.82 8.56 2.00
C ASN A 149 -13.32 8.67 2.36
N THR A 150 -13.67 8.29 3.58
CA THR A 150 -15.02 8.31 4.15
C THR A 150 -14.92 8.67 5.63
N SER A 151 -16.06 8.88 6.29
CA SER A 151 -16.10 8.93 7.75
C SER A 151 -15.50 7.65 8.33
N TYR A 152 -14.66 7.81 9.35
CA TYR A 152 -13.98 6.69 9.98
C TYR A 152 -14.79 6.16 11.16
N GLU A 153 -15.31 4.95 11.02
CA GLU A 153 -16.20 4.32 11.99
C GLU A 153 -15.62 3.01 12.54
N LYS A 154 -16.20 2.51 13.64
CA LYS A 154 -15.79 1.25 14.29
C LYS A 154 -15.78 0.05 13.34
N GLY A 155 -16.64 0.06 12.31
CA GLY A 155 -16.66 -0.98 11.27
C GLY A 155 -15.33 -1.10 10.53
N LEU A 156 -14.73 0.04 10.17
CA LEU A 156 -13.43 0.08 9.47
C LEU A 156 -12.30 -0.43 10.37
N LEU A 157 -12.31 -0.11 11.67
CA LEU A 157 -11.33 -0.70 12.59
C LEU A 157 -11.42 -2.24 12.61
N LYS A 158 -12.64 -2.81 12.63
CA LYS A 158 -12.82 -4.27 12.61
C LYS A 158 -12.26 -4.89 11.33
N GLU A 159 -12.47 -4.25 10.19
CA GLU A 159 -11.92 -4.66 8.90
C GLU A 159 -10.39 -4.66 8.91
N ILE A 160 -9.78 -3.55 9.35
CA ILE A 160 -8.31 -3.42 9.44
C ILE A 160 -7.69 -4.46 10.39
N LEU A 161 -8.33 -4.71 11.54
CA LEU A 161 -7.89 -5.76 12.46
C LEU A 161 -8.03 -7.17 11.84
N GLY A 162 -9.08 -7.40 11.05
CA GLY A 162 -9.26 -8.61 10.25
C GLY A 162 -8.14 -8.81 9.24
N ILE A 163 -7.79 -7.77 8.48
CA ILE A 163 -6.65 -7.79 7.54
C ILE A 163 -5.35 -8.11 8.29
N ARG A 164 -5.07 -7.43 9.40
CA ARG A 164 -3.85 -7.68 10.20
C ARG A 164 -3.75 -9.13 10.68
N ARG A 165 -4.87 -9.72 11.11
CA ARG A 165 -4.97 -11.12 11.54
C ARG A 165 -4.60 -12.08 10.42
N GLU A 166 -5.05 -11.79 9.20
CA GLU A 166 -4.76 -12.62 8.02
C GLU A 166 -3.41 -12.32 7.39
N LEU A 167 -2.79 -11.18 7.71
CA LEU A 167 -1.46 -10.81 7.22
C LEU A 167 -0.33 -11.39 8.10
N SER A 168 -0.61 -11.74 9.35
CA SER A 168 0.41 -12.18 10.32
C SER A 168 -0.14 -12.64 11.66
N LEU A 169 0.68 -13.34 12.43
CA LEU A 169 0.46 -13.62 13.85
C LEU A 169 1.09 -12.55 14.75
N LEU A 170 0.38 -12.17 15.82
CA LEU A 170 0.92 -11.29 16.86
C LEU A 170 2.09 -11.96 17.60
N ARG A 171 3.16 -11.20 17.84
CA ARG A 171 4.35 -11.67 18.58
C ARG A 171 4.61 -10.77 19.78
N SER A 172 5.00 -11.39 20.90
CA SER A 172 5.43 -10.68 22.10
C SER A 172 6.78 -9.96 21.93
N THR A 173 7.64 -10.51 21.06
CA THR A 173 8.93 -9.89 20.72
C THR A 173 8.83 -9.21 19.35
N PRO A 174 9.18 -7.91 19.24
CA PRO A 174 9.20 -7.23 17.95
C PRO A 174 10.10 -7.93 16.93
N GLN A 175 9.61 -8.13 15.72
CA GLN A 175 10.31 -8.72 14.59
C GLN A 175 10.81 -7.61 13.66
N GLN A 176 12.02 -7.77 13.11
CA GLN A 176 12.61 -6.80 12.20
C GLN A 176 11.91 -6.83 10.84
N THR A 177 11.48 -5.67 10.35
CA THR A 177 10.84 -5.53 9.04
C THR A 177 11.89 -5.47 7.91
N LYS A 178 11.42 -5.44 6.67
CA LYS A 178 12.26 -5.18 5.48
C LYS A 178 12.73 -3.71 5.39
N PHE A 179 12.26 -2.84 6.29
CA PHE A 179 12.57 -1.42 6.31
C PHE A 179 13.61 -1.08 7.38
N SER A 180 14.44 -0.09 7.09
CA SER A 180 15.47 0.37 8.02
C SER A 180 14.99 1.49 8.96
N LYS A 181 14.03 2.31 8.52
CA LYS A 181 13.48 3.46 9.25
C LYS A 181 11.97 3.59 9.10
N TRP A 182 11.45 3.71 7.88
CA TRP A 182 10.03 3.95 7.60
C TRP A 182 9.38 2.76 6.88
N PRO A 183 8.16 2.34 7.26
CA PRO A 183 7.31 2.96 8.29
C PRO A 183 7.73 2.57 9.72
N ARG A 184 8.19 1.34 9.92
CA ARG A 184 8.74 0.86 11.19
C ARG A 184 9.92 -0.07 10.93
N LYS A 185 10.97 0.01 11.76
CA LYS A 185 12.08 -0.96 11.75
C LYS A 185 11.67 -2.32 12.33
N ASN A 186 10.76 -2.31 13.32
CA ASN A 186 10.26 -3.52 13.97
C ASN A 186 8.74 -3.47 14.12
N VAL A 187 8.09 -4.62 14.08
CA VAL A 187 6.64 -4.80 14.31
C VAL A 187 6.37 -6.01 15.21
N PRO A 188 5.32 -6.01 16.04
CA PRO A 188 4.95 -7.14 16.89
C PRO A 188 4.25 -8.24 16.08
N ALA A 189 4.80 -8.65 14.94
CA ALA A 189 4.11 -9.55 14.04
C ALA A 189 5.04 -10.44 13.21
N ASP A 190 4.53 -11.63 12.85
CA ASP A 190 5.22 -12.63 12.04
C ASP A 190 4.24 -13.24 11.02
N PRO A 191 4.44 -13.04 9.70
CA PRO A 191 5.50 -12.28 9.06
C PRO A 191 5.55 -10.79 9.47
N SER A 192 6.76 -10.23 9.46
CA SER A 192 7.07 -8.88 9.94
C SER A 192 6.71 -7.79 8.94
N SER A 193 5.49 -7.84 8.41
CA SER A 193 4.93 -6.86 7.48
C SER A 193 4.35 -5.65 8.23
N CYS A 194 4.48 -4.48 7.62
CA CYS A 194 3.88 -3.25 8.09
C CYS A 194 2.46 -3.10 7.53
N LEU A 195 1.55 -2.47 8.29
CA LEU A 195 0.21 -2.11 7.83
C LEU A 195 -0.07 -0.67 8.21
N LEU A 196 -0.44 0.16 7.24
CA LEU A 196 -0.76 1.58 7.46
C LEU A 196 -2.20 1.85 7.03
N VAL A 197 -2.87 2.73 7.76
CA VAL A 197 -4.20 3.22 7.44
C VAL A 197 -4.12 4.72 7.27
N TYR A 198 -4.49 5.21 6.09
CA TYR A 198 -4.64 6.63 5.82
C TYR A 198 -6.12 6.96 5.71
N SER A 199 -6.56 8.04 6.35
CA SER A 199 -7.92 8.54 6.21
C SER A 199 -7.99 10.06 6.06
N THR A 200 -9.00 10.52 5.33
CA THR A 200 -9.39 11.92 5.27
C THR A 200 -10.28 12.35 6.43
N ASP A 201 -10.71 11.43 7.30
CA ASP A 201 -11.40 11.74 8.56
C ASP A 201 -10.41 11.67 9.73
N ALA A 202 -10.31 12.75 10.49
CA ALA A 202 -9.44 12.86 11.67
C ALA A 202 -9.81 11.85 12.76
N ASN A 203 -11.06 11.35 12.78
CA ASN A 203 -11.50 10.32 13.73
C ASN A 203 -10.68 9.04 13.65
N VAL A 204 -9.97 8.77 12.54
CA VAL A 204 -9.05 7.63 12.40
C VAL A 204 -8.06 7.53 13.56
N GLN A 205 -7.64 8.68 14.12
CA GLN A 205 -6.69 8.73 15.24
C GLN A 205 -7.29 8.19 16.55
N ASN A 206 -8.62 8.27 16.72
CA ASN A 206 -9.33 7.74 17.89
C ASN A 206 -9.32 6.20 17.93
N TYR A 207 -8.97 5.55 16.81
CA TYR A 207 -8.92 4.09 16.67
C TYR A 207 -7.49 3.54 16.64
N SER A 208 -6.48 4.38 16.86
CA SER A 208 -5.06 4.00 16.81
C SER A 208 -4.65 3.01 17.89
N SER A 209 -5.06 3.26 19.14
CA SER A 209 -4.59 2.48 20.30
C SER A 209 -4.80 0.96 20.17
N PRO A 210 -5.97 0.44 19.74
CA PRO A 210 -6.12 -1.00 19.48
C PRO A 210 -5.19 -1.54 18.40
N GLY A 211 -4.93 -0.78 17.34
CA GLY A 211 -4.08 -1.25 16.24
C GLY A 211 -2.59 -1.09 16.50
N ASP A 212 -2.17 -0.16 17.35
CA ASP A 212 -0.77 -0.03 17.80
C ASP A 212 -0.25 -1.34 18.43
N LEU A 213 -1.11 -2.02 19.19
CA LEU A 213 -0.81 -3.35 19.77
C LEU A 213 -0.41 -4.36 18.69
N PHE A 214 -1.03 -4.29 17.51
CA PHE A 214 -0.76 -5.18 16.38
C PHE A 214 0.20 -4.57 15.34
N GLY A 215 0.83 -3.44 15.65
CA GLY A 215 1.78 -2.78 14.74
C GLY A 215 1.12 -2.17 13.50
N ILE A 216 -0.06 -1.58 13.65
CA ILE A 216 -0.78 -0.85 12.60
C ILE A 216 -0.63 0.65 12.85
N ASP A 217 -0.19 1.42 11.85
CA ASP A 217 -0.10 2.87 11.96
C ASP A 217 -1.33 3.55 11.36
N PHE A 218 -1.90 4.52 12.08
CA PHE A 218 -3.07 5.28 11.64
C PHE A 218 -2.70 6.74 11.39
N TYR A 219 -3.01 7.23 10.20
CA TYR A 219 -2.69 8.58 9.77
C TYR A 219 -3.94 9.32 9.32
N PHE A 220 -4.19 10.47 9.95
CA PHE A 220 -5.04 11.49 9.37
C PHE A 220 -4.22 12.23 8.31
N GLU A 221 -4.57 12.05 7.04
CA GLU A 221 -3.96 12.77 5.93
C GLU A 221 -5.10 13.30 5.04
N PRO A 222 -5.55 14.54 5.27
CA PRO A 222 -6.57 15.14 4.43
C PRO A 222 -6.00 15.45 3.04
N LEU A 223 -6.87 15.46 2.02
CA LEU A 223 -6.50 15.90 0.68
C LEU A 223 -6.03 17.38 0.66
N ASN A 224 -6.44 18.15 1.66
CA ASN A 224 -6.10 19.56 1.86
C ASN A 224 -5.52 19.72 3.28
N PRO A 225 -4.22 20.02 3.45
CA PRO A 225 -3.65 20.39 4.75
C PRO A 225 -4.08 21.79 5.19
#